data_AF-A0A1I8ILQ9-F1
#
_entry.id   AF-A0A1I8ILQ9-F1
#
_cell.length_a   1.000
_cell.length_b   1.000
_cell.length_c   1.000
_cell.angle_alpha   90.00
_cell.angle_beta   90.00
_cell.angle_gamma   90.00
#
_symmetry.space_group_name_H-M   'P 1'
#
loop_
_entity.id
_entity.type
_entity.pdbx_description
1 polymer ?
#
loop_
_entity_poly.entity_id
_entity_poly.type
_entity_poly.pdbx_seq_one_letter_code
_entity_poly.pdbx_strand_id
1 'polypeptide(L)'
;MFIVVKYGDNKQQLFNPKCLAQALLANIRERCGCSEDDVLDLSDEDGNVKRISKRLDEDPEIVFRDRESLILVKEIKMTSSEGAEERLYMPLLDQLEDDDSFISEFPGIGEL
;
A
#
# COMPACT_ATOMS: atom_id res chain seq x y z
N MET A 1 -13.77 -1.00 14.31
CA MET A 1 -12.43 -0.60 13.88
C MET A 1 -12.55 0.12 12.55
N PHE A 2 -11.81 1.20 12.35
CA PHE A 2 -11.64 1.83 11.05
C PHE A 2 -10.16 2.18 10.87
N ILE A 3 -9.69 2.17 9.62
CA ILE A 3 -8.36 2.66 9.25
C ILE A 3 -8.50 3.93 8.40
N VAL A 4 -7.48 4.78 8.45
CA VAL A 4 -7.36 5.98 7.61
C VAL A 4 -6.33 5.69 6.53
N VAL A 5 -6.72 5.80 5.26
CA VAL A 5 -5.80 5.67 4.13
C VAL A 5 -5.57 7.03 3.51
N LYS A 6 -4.30 7.46 3.44
CA LYS A 6 -3.80 8.70 2.84
C LYS A 6 -3.33 8.44 1.40
N TYR A 7 -3.71 9.30 0.46
CA TYR A 7 -3.36 9.19 -0.96
C TYR A 7 -3.54 10.52 -1.71
N GLY A 8 -3.03 10.61 -2.94
CA GLY A 8 -3.08 11.76 -3.84
C GLY A 8 -2.56 13.05 -3.19
N ASP A 9 -3.14 14.18 -3.61
CA ASP A 9 -2.89 15.48 -2.98
C ASP A 9 -3.56 15.57 -1.60
N ASN A 10 -2.88 15.06 -0.57
CA ASN A 10 -3.28 15.12 0.84
C ASN A 10 -4.69 14.59 1.15
N LYS A 11 -5.23 13.70 0.32
CA LYS A 11 -6.54 13.10 0.57
C LYS A 11 -6.41 12.03 1.63
N GLN A 12 -7.48 11.86 2.38
CA GLN A 12 -7.61 10.79 3.36
C GLN A 12 -9.02 10.22 3.32
N GLN A 13 -9.15 8.93 3.58
CA GLN A 13 -10.44 8.27 3.59
C GLN A 13 -10.50 7.12 4.60
N LEU A 14 -11.68 6.96 5.20
CA LEU A 14 -11.96 5.91 6.17
C LEU A 14 -12.43 4.63 5.47
N PHE A 15 -11.86 3.51 5.93
CA PHE A 15 -12.24 2.17 5.51
C PHE A 15 -12.52 1.28 6.72
N ASN A 16 -13.51 0.40 6.57
CA ASN A 16 -13.81 -0.63 7.55
C ASN A 16 -13.06 -1.91 7.16
N PRO A 17 -12.04 -2.34 7.92
CA PRO A 17 -11.28 -3.55 7.61
C PRO A 17 -12.04 -4.84 7.95
N LYS A 18 -13.26 -4.77 8.51
CA LYS A 18 -14.10 -5.94 8.83
C LYS A 18 -14.75 -6.56 7.59
N CYS A 19 -13.91 -7.06 6.70
CA CYS A 19 -14.27 -7.76 5.47
C CYS A 19 -13.08 -8.62 5.03
N LEU A 20 -13.15 -9.26 3.86
CA LEU A 20 -11.97 -9.94 3.29
C LEU A 20 -11.01 -8.89 2.70
N ALA A 21 -9.71 -9.16 2.75
CA ALA A 21 -8.69 -8.28 2.18
C ALA A 21 -8.95 -7.96 0.70
N GLN A 22 -9.44 -8.92 -0.08
CA GLN A 22 -9.86 -8.67 -1.46
C GLN A 22 -10.95 -7.59 -1.57
N ALA A 23 -11.96 -7.63 -0.69
CA ALA A 23 -13.05 -6.65 -0.69
C ALA A 23 -12.58 -5.27 -0.22
N LEU A 24 -11.69 -5.23 0.78
CA LEU A 24 -11.06 -3.99 1.24
C LEU A 24 -10.25 -3.34 0.12
N LEU A 25 -9.39 -4.10 -0.56
CA LEU A 25 -8.57 -3.61 -1.67
C LEU A 25 -9.41 -3.15 -2.86
N ALA A 26 -10.48 -3.88 -3.19
CA ALA A 26 -11.41 -3.45 -4.24
C ALA A 26 -12.05 -2.10 -3.91
N ASN A 27 -12.48 -1.89 -2.65
CA ASN A 27 -13.08 -0.64 -2.23
C ASN A 27 -12.07 0.52 -2.17
N ILE A 28 -10.83 0.25 -1.74
CA ILE A 28 -9.73 1.23 -1.78
C ILE A 28 -9.48 1.65 -3.22
N ARG A 29 -9.31 0.68 -4.13
CA ARG A 29 -9.05 0.93 -5.56
C ARG A 29 -10.12 1.84 -6.18
N GLU A 30 -11.39 1.49 -6.00
CA GLU A 30 -12.53 2.25 -6.52
C GLU A 30 -12.55 3.69 -5.99
N ARG A 31 -12.41 3.87 -4.67
CA ARG A 31 -12.59 5.17 -4.03
C ARG A 31 -11.35 6.07 -4.11
N CYS A 32 -10.17 5.49 -4.27
CA CYS A 32 -8.91 6.22 -4.47
C CYS A 32 -8.59 6.47 -5.95
N GLY A 33 -9.33 5.87 -6.89
CA GLY A 33 -9.16 6.08 -8.32
C GLY A 33 -7.93 5.39 -8.92
N CYS A 34 -7.55 4.23 -8.38
CA CYS A 34 -6.41 3.44 -8.87
C CYS A 34 -6.84 2.53 -10.05
N SER A 35 -5.88 2.15 -10.89
CA SER A 35 -6.14 1.24 -12.03
C SER A 35 -6.48 -0.17 -11.54
N GLU A 36 -7.22 -0.97 -12.32
CA GLU A 36 -7.47 -2.40 -12.05
C GLU A 36 -6.22 -3.28 -12.14
N ASP A 37 -5.22 -2.84 -12.90
CA ASP A 37 -3.95 -3.55 -13.04
C ASP A 37 -2.97 -3.26 -11.89
N ASP A 38 -3.27 -2.28 -11.04
CA ASP A 38 -2.39 -1.91 -9.93
C ASP A 38 -2.40 -2.99 -8.85
N VAL A 39 -1.21 -3.34 -8.37
CA VAL A 39 -1.04 -4.13 -7.14
C VAL A 39 -0.84 -3.14 -5.99
N LEU A 40 -1.87 -3.02 -5.15
CA LEU A 40 -1.93 -2.04 -4.07
C LEU A 40 -1.69 -2.70 -2.72
N ASP A 41 -0.96 -2.01 -1.86
CA ASP A 41 -0.75 -2.35 -0.45
C ASP A 41 -0.83 -1.08 0.41
N LEU A 42 -0.64 -1.22 1.73
CA LEU A 42 -0.66 -0.10 2.66
C LEU A 42 0.65 -0.06 3.44
N SER A 43 1.24 1.12 3.62
CA SER A 43 2.37 1.35 4.52
C SER A 43 1.91 2.12 5.74
N ASP A 44 2.58 1.99 6.89
CA ASP A 44 2.51 3.02 7.92
C ASP A 44 3.40 4.23 7.55
N GLU A 45 3.44 5.23 8.44
CA GLU A 45 4.18 6.48 8.23
C GLU A 45 5.70 6.30 8.30
N ASP A 46 6.18 5.15 8.78
CA ASP A 46 7.60 4.80 8.89
C ASP A 46 8.08 3.93 7.71
N GLY A 47 7.24 3.70 6.69
CA GLY A 47 7.60 2.91 5.50
C GLY A 47 7.38 1.40 5.63
N ASN A 48 6.80 0.92 6.73
CA ASN A 48 6.56 -0.52 6.91
C ASN A 48 5.35 -0.99 6.08
N VAL A 49 5.63 -1.71 4.99
CA VAL A 49 4.60 -2.19 4.07
C VAL A 49 3.85 -3.40 4.61
N LYS A 50 2.52 -3.26 4.71
CA LYS A 50 1.53 -4.28 5.02
C LYS A 50 1.00 -4.88 3.72
N ARG A 51 1.57 -6.03 3.34
CA ARG A 51 1.33 -6.75 2.08
C ARG A 51 -0.02 -7.48 2.02
N ILE A 52 -1.12 -6.73 2.16
CA ILE A 52 -2.49 -7.25 2.09
C ILE A 52 -2.82 -7.87 0.73
N SER A 53 -2.16 -7.44 -0.35
CA SER A 53 -2.25 -8.01 -1.70
C SER A 53 -1.84 -9.49 -1.76
N LYS A 54 -1.03 -9.97 -0.80
CA LYS A 54 -0.60 -11.37 -0.69
C LYS A 54 -1.50 -12.22 0.20
N ARG A 55 -2.53 -11.63 0.81
CA ARG A 55 -3.38 -12.24 1.86
C ARG A 55 -4.87 -11.99 1.57
N LEU A 56 -5.27 -12.11 0.31
CA LEU A 56 -6.58 -11.68 -0.20
C LEU A 56 -7.78 -12.36 0.49
N ASP A 57 -7.57 -13.59 0.97
CA ASP A 57 -8.53 -14.43 1.67
C ASP A 57 -8.51 -14.29 3.20
N GLU A 58 -7.62 -13.45 3.74
CA GLU A 58 -7.54 -13.17 5.18
C GLU A 58 -8.39 -11.96 5.60
N ASP A 59 -8.69 -11.89 6.90
CA ASP A 59 -9.33 -10.74 7.53
C ASP A 59 -8.29 -9.65 7.82
N PRO A 60 -8.35 -8.46 7.18
CA PRO A 60 -7.41 -7.38 7.41
C PRO A 60 -7.42 -6.83 8.84
N GLU A 61 -8.48 -7.08 9.63
CA GLU A 61 -8.55 -6.63 11.03
C GLU A 61 -7.40 -7.21 11.87
N ILE A 62 -6.78 -8.33 11.49
CA ILE A 62 -5.62 -8.89 12.20
C ILE A 62 -4.31 -8.12 11.93
N VAL A 63 -4.25 -7.36 10.83
CA VAL A 63 -3.04 -6.67 10.35
C VAL A 63 -3.01 -5.21 10.81
N PHE A 64 -4.19 -4.61 11.03
CA PHE A 64 -4.33 -3.19 11.32
C PHE A 64 -4.64 -2.89 12.78
N ARG A 65 -4.21 -1.71 13.23
CA ARG A 65 -4.59 -1.16 14.53
C ARG A 65 -5.82 -0.26 14.39
N ASP A 66 -6.59 -0.07 15.48
CA ASP A 66 -7.74 0.84 15.44
C ASP A 66 -7.29 2.27 15.17
N ARG A 67 -7.92 2.91 14.18
CA ARG A 67 -7.61 4.26 13.69
C ARG A 67 -6.17 4.42 13.18
N GLU A 68 -5.54 3.34 12.74
CA GLU A 68 -4.21 3.41 12.13
C GLU A 68 -4.23 4.30 10.89
N SER A 69 -3.24 5.19 10.80
CA SER A 69 -3.00 6.06 9.65
C SER A 69 -2.03 5.36 8.71
N LEU A 70 -2.48 5.12 7.49
CA LEU A 70 -1.76 4.33 6.49
C LEU A 70 -1.62 5.13 5.20
N ILE A 71 -0.55 4.90 4.48
CA ILE A 71 -0.25 5.48 3.17
C ILE A 71 -0.55 4.41 2.12
N LEU A 72 -1.31 4.77 1.09
CA LEU A 72 -1.54 3.89 -0.04
C LEU A 72 -0.25 3.76 -0.86
N VAL A 73 0.19 2.53 -1.11
CA VAL A 73 1.38 2.24 -1.91
C VAL A 73 1.06 1.28 -3.05
N LYS A 74 1.83 1.37 -4.13
CA LYS A 74 1.71 0.52 -5.32
C LYS A 74 3.00 -0.26 -5.56
N GLU A 75 2.90 -1.56 -5.80
CA GLU A 75 4.03 -2.37 -6.25
C GLU A 75 4.38 -1.98 -7.70
N ILE A 76 5.65 -1.61 -7.93
CA ILE A 76 6.22 -1.32 -9.24
C ILE A 76 7.30 -2.34 -9.57
N LYS A 77 7.38 -2.70 -10.85
CA LYS A 77 8.46 -3.55 -11.37
C LYS A 77 9.47 -2.66 -12.05
N MET A 78 10.72 -2.77 -11.62
CA MET A 78 11.85 -2.12 -12.27
C MET A 78 12.82 -3.19 -12.77
N THR A 79 13.46 -2.90 -13.90
CA THR A 79 14.57 -3.72 -14.39
C THR A 79 15.84 -2.96 -14.10
N SER A 80 16.72 -3.53 -13.28
CA SER A 80 18.01 -2.93 -12.98
C SER A 80 18.88 -2.85 -14.24
N SER A 81 19.94 -2.05 -14.21
CA SER A 81 20.89 -1.94 -15.33
C SER A 81 21.56 -3.27 -15.69
N GLU A 82 21.56 -4.22 -14.77
CA GLU A 82 22.10 -5.58 -14.94
C GLU A 82 21.05 -6.57 -15.46
N GLY A 83 19.82 -6.12 -15.71
CA GLY A 83 18.72 -6.93 -16.23
C GLY A 83 17.97 -7.73 -15.16
N ALA A 84 18.24 -7.51 -13.87
CA ALA A 84 17.49 -8.14 -12.78
C ALA A 84 16.13 -7.46 -12.62
N GLU A 85 15.06 -8.26 -12.43
CA GLU A 85 13.76 -7.72 -12.07
C GLU A 85 13.71 -7.44 -10.56
N GLU A 86 13.55 -6.17 -10.22
CA GLU A 86 13.32 -5.70 -8.87
C GLU A 86 11.87 -5.26 -8.74
N ARG A 87 11.33 -5.50 -7.55
CA ARG A 87 9.99 -5.11 -7.19
C ARG A 87 10.12 -4.15 -6.02
N LEU A 88 9.60 -2.95 -6.22
CA LEU A 88 9.65 -1.85 -5.27
C LEU A 88 8.23 -1.39 -4.98
N TYR A 89 8.08 -0.53 -3.98
CA TYR A 89 6.84 0.19 -3.74
C TYR A 89 7.03 1.67 -4.11
N MET A 90 5.96 2.27 -4.63
CA MET A 90 5.83 3.72 -4.76
C MET A 90 4.67 4.21 -3.87
N PRO A 91 4.84 5.28 -3.09
CA PRO A 91 3.70 5.90 -2.43
C PRO A 91 2.78 6.55 -3.44
N LEU A 92 1.48 6.41 -3.23
CA LEU A 92 0.45 7.12 -3.97
C LEU A 92 -0.05 8.33 -3.19
N LEU A 93 0.84 9.00 -2.43
CA LEU A 93 0.58 10.24 -1.71
C LEU A 93 1.60 11.27 -2.21
N ASP A 94 1.14 12.34 -2.86
CA ASP A 94 1.97 13.20 -3.72
C ASP A 94 3.19 13.77 -2.99
N GLN A 95 3.06 14.11 -1.71
CA GLN A 95 4.16 14.66 -0.91
C GLN A 95 5.27 13.68 -0.55
N LEU A 96 5.06 12.38 -0.80
CA LEU A 96 6.03 11.31 -0.56
C LEU A 96 6.53 10.68 -1.86
N GLU A 97 6.01 11.10 -3.03
CA GLU A 97 6.37 10.48 -4.34
C GLU A 97 7.87 10.56 -4.63
N ASP A 98 8.53 11.65 -4.20
CA ASP A 98 9.97 11.88 -4.35
C ASP A 98 10.71 11.86 -2.99
N ASP A 99 10.10 11.31 -1.94
CA ASP A 99 10.76 11.21 -0.62
C ASP A 99 11.65 9.98 -0.57
N ASP A 100 12.92 10.15 -0.96
CA ASP A 100 13.94 9.09 -0.94
C ASP A 100 14.07 8.41 0.44
N SER A 101 13.85 9.15 1.53
CA SER A 101 13.98 8.61 2.88
C SER A 101 12.84 7.68 3.26
N PHE A 102 11.63 7.97 2.77
CA PHE A 102 10.48 7.08 2.92
C PHE A 102 10.57 5.87 1.99
N ILE A 103 10.99 6.10 0.75
CA ILE A 103 11.08 5.05 -0.29
C ILE A 103 12.19 4.03 0.05
N SER A 104 13.30 4.47 0.64
CA SER A 104 14.40 3.58 1.01
C SER A 104 14.05 2.57 2.10
N GLU A 105 13.01 2.83 2.89
CA GLU A 105 12.53 1.92 3.93
C GLU A 105 11.72 0.75 3.37
N PHE A 106 11.30 0.82 2.10
CA PHE A 106 10.56 -0.27 1.50
C PHE A 106 11.43 -1.51 1.34
N PRO A 107 11.08 -2.64 1.97
CA PRO A 107 11.82 -3.87 1.80
C PRO A 107 11.72 -4.31 0.32
N GLY A 108 12.87 -4.57 -0.31
CA GLY A 108 12.90 -5.20 -1.63
C GLY A 108 12.05 -6.48 -1.59
N ILE A 109 11.18 -6.69 -2.60
CA ILE A 109 10.20 -7.80 -2.58
C ILE A 109 10.88 -9.16 -2.91
N GLY A 110 12.11 -9.36 -2.41
CA GLY A 110 12.91 -10.58 -2.52
C GLY A 110 13.21 -11.27 -1.17
N GLU A 111 12.85 -10.67 -0.03
CA GLU A 111 13.03 -11.28 1.29
C GLU A 111 11.68 -11.50 2.00
N LEU A 112 11.05 -12.63 1.71
CA LEU A 112 10.11 -13.35 2.59
C LEU A 112 10.26 -14.85 2.38
#